data_AF-A0A356X1Y0-F1
#
_entry.id   AF-A0A356X1Y0-F1
#
_cell.length_a   1.000
_cell.length_b   1.000
_cell.length_c   1.000
_cell.angle_alpha   90.00
_cell.angle_beta   90.00
_cell.angle_gamma   90.00
#
_symmetry.space_group_name_H-M   'P 1'
#
loop_
_entity.id
_entity.type
_entity.pdbx_description
1 polymer ?
#
loop_
_entity_poly.entity_id
_entity_poly.type
_entity_poly.pdbx_seq_one_letter_code
_entity_poly.pdbx_strand_id
1 'polypeptide(L)'
;MDGLNPAYQDDTIFGVSGPQNVPFGNIEYAKINSMGKQWIRQFTCALAKEVLGQVRGKFGSVPIPNGDVSLNGGDLKSESSSERERLRTELKEMLDGLTYDKLLEAQANEAETLTRLLKLVPIPFGKSIMIG
;
A
#
# COMPACT_ATOMS: atom_id res chain seq x y z
N MET A 1 -8.10 -44.61 -20.27
CA MET A 1 -7.70 -43.51 -19.38
C MET A 1 -6.36 -43.04 -19.90
N ASP A 2 -6.37 -41.93 -20.64
CA ASP A 2 -5.16 -41.34 -21.22
C ASP A 2 -4.33 -40.71 -20.09
N GLY A 3 -3.09 -41.16 -19.94
CA GLY A 3 -2.18 -40.72 -18.88
C GLY A 3 -1.73 -39.26 -19.00
N LEU A 4 -1.99 -38.62 -20.14
CA LEU A 4 -1.71 -37.20 -20.36
C LEU A 4 -2.86 -36.25 -20.02
N ASN A 5 -4.03 -36.76 -19.58
CA ASN A 5 -5.17 -35.92 -19.23
C ASN A 5 -5.89 -36.40 -17.96
N PRO A 6 -5.34 -36.09 -16.76
CA PRO A 6 -5.98 -36.44 -15.49
C PRO A 6 -7.26 -35.63 -15.26
N ALA A 7 -8.23 -36.23 -14.54
CA ALA A 7 -9.53 -35.62 -14.23
C ALA A 7 -9.44 -34.40 -13.29
N TYR A 8 -8.28 -34.17 -12.68
CA TYR A 8 -7.99 -33.02 -11.84
C TYR A 8 -6.69 -32.37 -12.34
N GLN A 9 -6.77 -31.09 -12.69
CA GLN A 9 -5.58 -30.28 -12.94
C GLN A 9 -4.95 -29.94 -11.58
N ASP A 10 -3.73 -30.43 -11.37
CA ASP A 10 -2.93 -30.09 -10.21
C ASP A 10 -2.19 -28.77 -10.49
N ASP A 11 -2.74 -27.66 -10.02
CA ASP A 11 -2.16 -26.32 -10.18
C ASP A 11 -0.85 -26.13 -9.40
N THR A 12 -0.47 -27.08 -8.54
CA THR A 12 0.80 -27.03 -7.78
C THR A 12 2.03 -27.36 -8.63
N ILE A 13 1.85 -27.93 -9.83
CA ILE A 13 2.93 -28.19 -10.81
C ILE A 13 3.57 -26.90 -11.34
N PHE A 14 2.83 -25.78 -11.35
CA PHE A 14 3.33 -24.44 -11.66
C PHE A 14 3.65 -23.64 -10.39
N GLY A 15 4.03 -24.36 -9.33
CA GLY A 15 4.35 -23.80 -8.01
C GLY A 15 5.35 -22.66 -8.09
N VAL A 16 4.94 -21.51 -7.59
CA VAL A 16 5.77 -20.32 -7.43
C VAL A 16 6.88 -20.63 -6.43
N SER A 17 8.09 -20.91 -6.91
CA SER A 17 9.23 -21.36 -6.08
C SER A 17 9.84 -20.26 -5.18
N GLY A 18 9.26 -19.05 -5.21
CA GLY A 18 9.62 -17.91 -4.37
C GLY A 18 8.99 -16.62 -4.90
N PRO A 19 9.00 -15.51 -4.14
CA PRO A 19 8.44 -14.22 -4.56
C PRO A 19 8.98 -13.70 -5.89
N GLN A 20 10.17 -14.16 -6.30
CA GLN A 20 10.79 -13.89 -7.59
C GLN A 20 10.17 -14.63 -8.79
N ASN A 21 9.43 -15.72 -8.56
CA ASN A 21 8.82 -16.56 -9.60
C ASN A 21 7.30 -16.37 -9.67
N VAL A 22 6.75 -15.40 -8.94
CA VAL A 22 5.33 -15.12 -8.97
C VAL A 22 5.04 -14.48 -10.34
N PRO A 23 4.04 -14.94 -11.10
CA PRO A 23 3.71 -14.41 -12.44
C PRO A 23 3.03 -13.03 -12.37
N PHE A 24 3.46 -12.19 -11.44
CA PHE A 24 3.16 -10.77 -11.47
C PHE A 24 4.28 -10.11 -12.27
N GLY A 25 4.07 -9.96 -13.58
CA GLY A 25 4.85 -8.98 -14.35
C GLY A 25 4.70 -7.57 -13.76
N ASN A 26 5.30 -6.56 -14.39
CA ASN A 26 5.09 -5.17 -13.97
C ASN A 26 3.59 -4.90 -13.80
N ILE A 27 3.17 -4.59 -12.57
CA ILE A 27 1.79 -4.26 -12.26
C ILE A 27 1.45 -3.00 -13.06
N GLU A 28 0.50 -3.13 -13.99
CA GLU A 28 0.04 -1.97 -14.76
C GLU A 28 -0.49 -0.90 -13.82
N TYR A 29 -0.04 0.35 -14.00
CA TYR A 29 -0.47 1.47 -13.14
C TYR A 29 -1.99 1.61 -13.09
N ALA A 30 -2.70 1.29 -14.17
CA ALA A 30 -4.16 1.30 -14.23
C ALA A 30 -4.82 0.35 -13.21
N LYS A 31 -4.20 -0.81 -12.94
CA LYS A 31 -4.70 -1.86 -12.06
C LYS A 31 -4.38 -1.64 -10.57
N ILE A 32 -3.57 -0.62 -10.26
CA ILE A 32 -3.27 -0.26 -8.86
C ILE A 32 -4.49 0.40 -8.22
N ASN A 33 -4.72 0.09 -6.94
CA ASN A 33 -5.76 0.72 -6.13
C ASN A 33 -5.54 2.25 -5.98
N SER A 34 -6.58 2.98 -5.59
CA SER A 34 -6.49 4.44 -5.40
C SER A 34 -5.43 4.85 -4.38
N MET A 35 -5.31 4.09 -3.28
CA MET A 35 -4.34 4.33 -2.22
C MET A 35 -2.89 4.19 -2.70
N GLY A 36 -2.57 3.11 -3.42
CA GLY A 36 -1.25 2.88 -4.00
C GLY A 36 -0.92 3.91 -5.07
N LYS A 37 -1.90 4.32 -5.89
CA LYS A 37 -1.71 5.43 -6.85
C LYS A 37 -1.38 6.74 -6.13
N GLN A 38 -2.04 7.04 -5.02
CA GLN A 38 -1.78 8.23 -4.22
C GLN A 38 -0.39 8.18 -3.56
N TRP A 39 -0.01 7.04 -3.01
CA TRP A 39 1.32 6.81 -2.45
C TRP A 39 2.42 7.02 -3.51
N ILE A 40 2.27 6.46 -4.71
CA ILE A 40 3.21 6.64 -5.83
C ILE A 40 3.36 8.13 -6.17
N ARG A 41 2.27 8.91 -6.17
CA ARG A 41 2.32 10.36 -6.44
C ARG A 41 3.10 11.10 -5.36
N GLN A 42 2.84 10.79 -4.09
CA GLN A 42 3.55 11.40 -2.96
C GLN A 42 5.04 11.05 -2.99
N PHE A 43 5.38 9.79 -3.24
CA PHE A 43 6.76 9.35 -3.33
C PHE A 43 7.49 10.00 -4.50
N THR A 44 6.83 10.14 -5.65
CA THR A 44 7.38 10.85 -6.81
C THR A 44 7.60 12.34 -6.52
N CYS A 45 6.69 12.98 -5.78
CA CYS A 45 6.84 14.37 -5.33
C CYS A 45 8.06 14.52 -4.40
N ALA A 46 8.27 13.59 -3.47
CA ALA A 46 9.44 13.59 -2.59
C ALA A 46 10.77 13.45 -3.38
N LEU A 47 10.80 12.58 -4.40
CA LEU A 47 11.95 12.45 -5.30
C LEU A 47 12.21 13.74 -6.11
N ALA A 48 11.15 14.39 -6.61
CA ALA A 48 11.27 15.66 -7.31
C ALA A 48 11.83 16.77 -6.40
N LYS A 49 11.44 16.78 -5.11
CA LYS A 49 11.97 17.69 -4.08
C LYS A 49 13.47 17.48 -3.86
N GLU A 50 13.92 16.24 -3.82
CA GLU A 50 15.34 15.90 -3.69
C GLU A 50 16.15 16.41 -4.90
N VAL A 51 15.68 16.14 -6.12
CA VAL A 51 16.32 16.61 -7.35
C VAL A 51 16.38 18.14 -7.38
N LEU A 52 15.30 18.82 -6.98
CA LEU A 52 15.28 20.27 -6.87
C LEU A 52 16.29 20.78 -5.83
N GLY A 53 16.41 20.12 -4.68
CA GLY A 53 17.42 20.44 -3.67
C GLY A 53 18.85 20.23 -4.18
N GLN A 54 19.10 19.21 -5.00
CA GLN A 54 20.38 19.00 -5.69
C GLN A 54 20.68 20.12 -6.68
N VAL A 55 19.72 20.53 -7.50
CA VAL A 55 19.89 21.62 -8.46
C VAL A 55 20.13 22.95 -7.73
N ARG A 56 19.29 23.31 -6.75
CA ARG A 56 19.44 24.55 -5.96
C ARG A 56 20.75 24.58 -5.18
N GLY A 57 21.20 23.45 -4.66
CA GLY A 57 22.49 23.33 -3.97
C GLY A 57 23.70 23.63 -4.87
N LYS A 58 23.58 23.51 -6.19
CA LYS A 58 24.63 23.93 -7.14
C LYS A 58 24.72 25.44 -7.32
N PHE A 59 23.63 26.17 -7.05
CA PHE A 59 23.51 27.62 -7.19
C PHE A 59 23.37 28.31 -5.81
N GLY A 60 24.13 27.83 -4.81
CA GLY A 60 23.94 28.14 -3.39
C GLY A 60 23.71 29.62 -3.07
N SER A 61 24.45 30.53 -3.72
CA SER A 61 24.06 31.94 -3.82
C SER A 61 23.97 32.35 -5.27
N VAL A 62 22.87 33.00 -5.64
CA VAL A 62 22.71 33.66 -6.93
C VAL A 62 22.95 35.15 -6.70
N PRO A 63 24.01 35.73 -7.29
CA PRO A 63 24.28 37.15 -7.16
C PRO A 63 23.24 37.93 -7.98
N ILE A 64 22.66 38.96 -7.37
CA ILE A 64 21.74 39.89 -8.02
C ILE A 64 22.28 41.32 -7.84
N PRO A 65 21.94 42.29 -8.71
CA PRO A 65 22.34 43.67 -8.49
C PRO A 65 21.83 44.17 -7.14
N ASN A 66 22.75 44.61 -6.27
CA ASN A 66 22.53 45.09 -4.89
C ASN A 66 22.22 44.03 -3.81
N GLY A 67 22.47 42.74 -4.05
CA GLY A 67 22.39 41.72 -2.98
C GLY A 67 22.58 40.28 -3.44
N ASP A 68 22.66 39.36 -2.47
CA ASP A 68 22.74 37.92 -2.73
C ASP A 68 21.43 37.23 -2.32
N VAL A 69 20.93 36.32 -3.16
CA VAL A 69 19.87 35.38 -2.78
C VAL A 69 20.48 34.02 -2.48
N SER A 70 20.29 33.58 -1.23
CA SER A 70 20.64 32.23 -0.79
C SER A 70 19.52 31.25 -1.14
N LEU A 71 19.87 30.12 -1.75
CA LEU A 71 18.91 29.08 -2.10
C LEU A 71 18.87 27.98 -1.03
N ASN A 72 17.65 27.54 -0.65
CA ASN A 72 17.39 26.53 0.37
C ASN A 72 17.62 25.07 -0.09
N GLY A 73 18.73 24.80 -0.77
CA GLY A 73 19.03 23.48 -1.32
C GLY A 73 19.27 22.39 -0.27
N GLY A 74 19.90 22.74 0.86
CA GLY A 74 20.16 21.81 1.97
C GLY A 74 18.87 21.37 2.67
N ASP A 75 18.00 22.32 2.99
CA ASP A 75 16.74 22.06 3.68
C ASP A 75 15.82 21.17 2.85
N LEU A 76 15.70 21.45 1.54
CA LEU A 76 14.90 20.63 0.61
C LEU A 76 15.39 19.18 0.54
N LYS A 77 16.71 18.95 0.57
CA LYS A 77 17.27 17.59 0.60
C LYS A 77 16.95 16.88 1.90
N SER A 78 17.10 17.57 3.04
CA SER A 78 16.78 17.01 4.36
C SER A 78 15.29 16.63 4.45
N GLU A 79 14.41 17.54 4.06
CA GLU A 79 12.97 17.33 4.06
C GLU A 79 12.57 16.17 3.12
N SER A 80 13.13 16.13 1.91
CA SER A 80 12.87 15.03 0.96
C SER A 80 13.33 13.67 1.50
N SER A 81 14.46 13.61 2.22
CA SER A 81 14.97 12.36 2.80
C SER A 81 14.07 11.87 3.94
N SER A 82 13.63 12.79 4.80
CA SER A 82 12.68 12.48 5.87
C SER A 82 11.34 11.99 5.31
N GLU A 83 10.82 12.67 4.29
CA GLU A 83 9.53 12.31 3.67
C GLU A 83 9.59 10.96 2.95
N ARG A 84 10.70 10.64 2.27
CA ARG A 84 10.94 9.33 1.66
C ARG A 84 10.95 8.20 2.69
N GLU A 85 11.60 8.39 3.83
CA GLU A 85 11.65 7.37 4.88
C GLU A 85 10.27 7.17 5.53
N ARG A 86 9.56 8.27 5.79
CA ARG A 86 8.18 8.22 6.30
C ARG A 86 7.25 7.42 5.37
N LEU A 87 7.27 7.72 4.07
CA LEU A 87 6.45 7.03 3.08
C LEU A 87 6.83 5.55 2.94
N ARG A 88 8.12 5.21 3.12
CA ARG A 88 8.56 3.80 3.11
C ARG A 88 8.06 3.05 4.33
N THR A 89 8.06 3.67 5.50
CA THR A 89 7.51 3.10 6.73
C THR A 89 5.99 2.91 6.61
N GLU A 90 5.28 3.93 6.14
CA GLU A 90 3.82 3.85 5.91
C GLU A 90 3.46 2.71 4.93
N LEU A 91 4.25 2.52 3.87
CA LEU A 91 4.02 1.41 2.93
C LEU A 91 4.24 0.03 3.60
N LYS A 92 5.25 -0.10 4.45
CA LYS A 92 5.50 -1.34 5.22
C LYS A 92 4.35 -1.61 6.17
N GLU A 93 3.91 -0.62 6.93
CA GLU A 93 2.78 -0.73 7.86
C GLU A 93 1.48 -1.10 7.13
N MET A 94 1.23 -0.50 5.96
CA MET A 94 0.08 -0.83 5.12
C MET A 94 0.15 -2.28 4.61
N LEU A 95 1.32 -2.74 4.19
CA LEU A 95 1.51 -4.12 3.71
C LEU A 95 1.38 -5.14 4.86
N ASP A 96 1.96 -4.83 6.02
CA ASP A 96 1.82 -5.64 7.24
C ASP A 96 0.36 -5.71 7.70
N GLY A 97 -0.41 -4.63 7.50
CA GLY A 97 -1.85 -4.57 7.74
C GLY A 97 -2.71 -5.45 6.82
N LEU A 98 -2.23 -5.71 5.61
CA LEU A 98 -2.92 -6.52 4.59
C LEU A 98 -2.54 -8.01 4.64
N THR A 99 -1.72 -8.41 5.60
CA THR A 99 -1.39 -9.83 5.81
C THR A 99 -2.65 -10.62 6.19
N TYR A 100 -2.69 -11.88 5.75
CA TYR A 100 -3.87 -12.74 5.85
C TYR A 100 -4.40 -12.88 7.28
N ASP A 101 -3.49 -12.91 8.26
CA ASP A 101 -3.82 -13.02 9.68
C ASP A 101 -4.62 -11.82 10.19
N LYS A 102 -4.23 -10.60 9.80
CA LYS A 102 -4.96 -9.38 10.18
C LYS A 102 -6.30 -9.24 9.47
N LEU A 103 -6.38 -9.72 8.22
CA LEU A 103 -7.65 -9.75 7.49
C LEU A 103 -8.64 -10.74 8.12
N LEU A 104 -8.17 -11.90 8.58
CA LEU A 104 -8.98 -12.87 9.31
C LEU A 104 -9.44 -12.32 10.67
N GLU A 105 -8.55 -11.68 11.44
CA GLU A 105 -8.92 -11.02 12.70
C GLU A 105 -9.96 -9.91 12.49
N ALA A 106 -9.82 -9.10 11.44
CA ALA A 106 -10.78 -8.06 11.10
C ALA A 106 -12.15 -8.66 10.75
N GLN A 107 -12.18 -9.73 9.94
CA GLN A 107 -13.43 -10.42 9.57
C GLN A 107 -14.09 -11.10 10.78
N ALA A 108 -13.32 -11.68 11.69
CA ALA A 108 -13.84 -12.27 12.92
C ALA A 108 -14.51 -11.20 13.81
N ASN A 109 -13.85 -10.06 14.01
CA ASN A 109 -14.41 -8.93 14.76
C ASN A 109 -15.65 -8.33 14.10
N GLU A 110 -15.68 -8.23 12.77
CA GLU A 110 -16.86 -7.80 12.03
C GLU A 110 -18.02 -8.78 12.23
N ALA A 111 -17.78 -10.10 12.14
CA ALA A 111 -18.80 -11.13 12.34
C ALA A 111 -19.37 -11.12 13.77
N GLU A 112 -18.54 -10.93 14.79
CA GLU A 112 -18.99 -10.77 16.18
C GLU A 112 -19.85 -9.52 16.35
N THR A 113 -19.42 -8.40 15.76
CA THR A 113 -20.17 -7.14 15.79
C THR A 113 -21.51 -7.28 15.08
N LEU A 114 -21.55 -7.94 13.93
CA LEU A 114 -22.76 -8.23 13.16
C LEU A 114 -23.72 -9.11 13.97
N THR A 115 -23.20 -10.14 14.63
CA THR A 115 -24.00 -11.01 15.51
C THR A 115 -24.59 -10.22 16.68
N ARG A 116 -23.84 -9.29 17.27
CA ARG A 116 -24.33 -8.41 18.33
C ARG A 116 -25.41 -7.45 17.81
N LEU A 117 -25.24 -6.91 16.61
CA LEU A 117 -26.20 -6.01 15.97
C LEU A 117 -27.50 -6.75 15.63
N LEU A 118 -27.41 -7.97 15.07
CA LEU A 118 -28.57 -8.82 14.78
C LEU A 118 -29.37 -9.20 16.03
N LYS A 119 -28.72 -9.32 17.19
CA LYS A 119 -29.42 -9.51 18.49
C LYS A 119 -30.19 -8.27 18.95
N LEU A 120 -29.77 -7.07 18.53
CA LEU A 120 -30.39 -5.79 18.90
C LEU A 120 -31.53 -5.40 17.96
N VAL A 121 -31.55 -5.91 16.72
CA VAL A 121 -32.65 -5.68 15.78
C VAL A 121 -33.88 -6.44 16.28
N PRO A 122 -34.96 -5.74 16.70
CA PRO A 122 -36.17 -6.40 17.14
C PRO A 122 -36.81 -7.10 15.94
N ILE A 123 -36.93 -8.43 16.01
CA ILE A 123 -37.59 -9.20 14.97
C ILE A 123 -39.10 -8.97 15.12
N PRO A 124 -39.79 -8.40 14.11
CA PRO A 124 -41.23 -8.23 14.19
C PRO A 124 -41.89 -9.62 14.21
N PHE A 125 -42.73 -9.85 15.23
CA PHE A 125 -43.53 -11.07 15.46
C PHE A 125 -42.82 -12.32 16.01
N GLY A 126 -41.92 -12.18 16.99
CA GLY A 126 -41.74 -13.20 18.04
C GLY A 126 -41.31 -14.61 17.60
N LYS A 127 -40.80 -14.80 16.37
CA LYS A 127 -40.19 -16.05 15.93
C LYS A 127 -38.71 -16.01 16.29
N SER A 128 -38.39 -16.47 17.50
CA SER A 128 -37.01 -16.66 17.94
C SER A 128 -36.31 -17.67 17.03
N ILE A 129 -35.18 -17.29 16.43
CA ILE A 129 -34.27 -18.26 15.82
C ILE A 129 -33.53 -18.95 16.96
N MET A 130 -33.96 -20.16 17.30
CA MET A 130 -33.22 -21.05 18.20
C MET A 130 -32.04 -21.61 17.40
N ILE A 131 -30.88 -20.96 17.49
CA ILE A 131 -29.62 -21.55 17.03
C ILE A 131 -29.14 -22.45 18.17
N GLY A 132 -29.22 -23.76 17.94
CA GLY A 132 -28.49 -24.79 18.67
C GLY A 132 -27.34 -25.31 17.82
#